data_AF-X0TB00-F1
#
_entry.id   AF-X0TB00-F1
#
_cell.length_a   1.000
_cell.length_b   1.000
_cell.length_c   1.000
_cell.angle_alpha   90.00
_cell.angle_beta   90.00
_cell.angle_gamma   90.00
#
_symmetry.space_group_name_H-M   'P 1'
#
loop_
_entity.id
_entity.type
_entity.pdbx_description
1 polymer ?
#
loop_
_entity_poly.entity_id
_entity_poly.type
_entity_poly.pdbx_seq_one_letter_code
_entity_poly.pdbx_strand_id
1 'polypeptide(L)'
;REAIIAEVEECLDYYSAIERSATPNGQRYAGAIAEASTDTDQAEYEKMVRTAKQHILDGDILQVVLSRTKIEPCPDEPLDVYKRLRGLNPSPYMFYLNTPNTILLGSSPELNLRVSGGEKRDVEIRPIAGTKPRGKIGNKIDADTDFRYEAELKLDRKELAEHMMLVDLARNDIARVAQAGSRVVTELLIVEK
;
A
#
# COMPACT_ATOMS: atom_id res chain seq x y z
N ARG A 1 9.91 10.53 24.38
CA ARG A 1 9.88 11.68 23.44
C ARG A 1 11.21 11.82 22.73
N GLU A 2 12.32 11.98 23.45
CA GLU A 2 13.66 12.08 22.85
C GLU A 2 14.05 10.82 22.05
N ALA A 3 13.77 9.62 22.57
CA ALA A 3 14.01 8.37 21.84
C ALA A 3 13.26 8.29 20.49
N ILE A 4 12.00 8.73 20.45
CA ILE A 4 11.20 8.76 19.21
C ILE A 4 11.76 9.80 18.23
N ILE A 5 12.22 10.94 18.73
CA ILE A 5 12.83 11.98 17.88
C ILE A 5 14.12 11.47 17.26
N ALA A 6 14.99 10.84 18.06
CA ALA A 6 16.23 10.25 17.55
C ALA A 6 15.98 9.17 16.49
N GLU A 7 15.01 8.29 16.73
CA GLU A 7 14.61 7.27 15.75
C GLU A 7 14.11 7.88 14.42
N VAL A 8 13.32 8.96 14.51
CA VAL A 8 12.85 9.70 13.32
C VAL A 8 14.01 10.39 12.60
N GLU A 9 14.95 10.99 13.34
CA GLU A 9 16.13 11.65 12.76
C GLU A 9 17.04 10.64 12.05
N GLU A 10 17.33 9.49 12.65
CA GLU A 10 18.11 8.42 12.02
C GLU A 10 17.46 7.92 10.73
N CYS A 11 16.12 7.77 10.74
CA CYS A 11 15.35 7.39 9.57
C CYS A 11 15.44 8.45 8.45
N LEU A 12 15.32 9.73 8.80
CA LEU A 12 15.43 10.84 7.84
C LEU A 12 16.84 10.96 7.26
N ASP A 13 17.87 10.78 8.08
CA ASP A 13 19.26 10.82 7.63
C ASP A 13 19.57 9.67 6.68
N TYR A 14 19.06 8.46 6.97
CA TYR A 14 19.14 7.32 6.08
C TYR A 14 18.55 7.62 4.70
N TYR A 15 17.33 8.17 4.64
CA TYR A 15 16.69 8.52 3.36
C TYR A 15 17.36 9.70 2.64
N SER A 16 17.85 10.70 3.38
CA SER A 16 18.60 11.84 2.83
C SER A 16 19.92 11.40 2.20
N ALA A 17 20.59 10.40 2.77
CA ALA A 17 21.79 9.81 2.19
C ALA A 17 21.48 9.04 0.89
N ILE A 18 20.34 8.35 0.83
CA ILE A 18 19.89 7.62 -0.37
C ILE A 18 19.61 8.59 -1.52
N GLU A 19 18.96 9.73 -1.27
CA GLU A 19 18.65 10.73 -2.30
C GLU A 19 19.91 11.21 -3.05
N ARG A 20 21.07 11.21 -2.37
CA ARG A 20 22.36 11.65 -2.94
C ARG A 20 23.12 10.56 -3.71
N SER A 21 22.60 9.34 -3.77
CA SER A 21 23.25 8.21 -4.45
C SER A 21 23.09 8.26 -5.97
N ALA A 22 24.04 7.64 -6.70
CA ALA A 22 23.99 7.59 -8.15
C ALA A 22 22.92 6.61 -8.65
N THR A 23 22.15 7.00 -9.68
CA THR A 23 21.17 6.13 -10.32
C THR A 23 21.87 4.94 -11.00
N PRO A 24 21.47 3.69 -10.72
CA PRO A 24 22.03 2.50 -11.36
C PRO A 24 21.64 2.43 -12.84
N ASN A 25 22.37 1.63 -13.62
CA ASN A 25 22.11 1.45 -15.05
C ASN A 25 21.41 0.10 -15.30
N GLY A 26 20.35 0.13 -16.12
CA GLY A 26 19.60 -1.06 -16.57
C GLY A 26 20.41 -1.96 -17.50
N GLN A 27 20.40 -3.28 -17.27
CA GLN A 27 20.94 -4.31 -18.18
C GLN A 27 20.04 -5.55 -18.16
N ARG A 28 19.81 -6.17 -19.33
CA ARG A 28 18.97 -7.37 -19.37
C ARG A 28 19.74 -8.60 -18.89
N TYR A 29 19.08 -9.41 -18.07
CA TYR A 29 19.56 -10.75 -17.75
C TYR A 29 19.21 -11.74 -18.87
N ALA A 30 20.07 -12.74 -19.09
CA ALA A 30 19.94 -13.69 -20.20
C ALA A 30 20.02 -15.19 -19.79
N GLY A 31 20.09 -15.49 -18.49
CA GLY A 31 20.21 -16.87 -17.98
C GLY A 31 18.87 -17.53 -17.64
N ALA A 32 18.94 -18.75 -17.09
CA ALA A 32 17.79 -19.48 -16.58
C ALA A 32 17.38 -18.98 -15.18
N ILE A 33 16.09 -19.09 -14.86
CA ILE A 33 15.49 -18.60 -13.62
C ILE A 33 15.07 -19.80 -12.77
N ALA A 34 15.39 -19.78 -11.47
CA ALA A 34 14.94 -20.80 -10.52
C ALA A 34 13.41 -20.71 -10.27
N GLU A 35 12.84 -21.72 -9.62
CA GLU A 35 11.39 -21.78 -9.35
C GLU A 35 10.96 -20.79 -8.25
N ALA A 36 9.72 -20.33 -8.36
CA ALA A 36 9.07 -19.51 -7.34
C ALA A 36 8.74 -20.32 -6.08
N SER A 37 8.73 -19.65 -4.94
CA SER A 37 8.33 -20.23 -3.64
C SER A 37 7.43 -19.26 -2.86
N THR A 38 6.87 -19.74 -1.75
CA THR A 38 6.03 -18.93 -0.86
C THR A 38 6.26 -19.32 0.58
N ASP A 39 6.11 -18.36 1.50
CA ASP A 39 6.19 -18.61 2.94
C ASP A 39 4.93 -19.28 3.52
N THR A 40 3.81 -19.20 2.80
CA THR A 40 2.50 -19.64 3.26
C THR A 40 1.70 -20.19 2.08
N ASP A 41 1.39 -21.49 2.13
CA ASP A 41 0.56 -22.09 1.10
C ASP A 41 -0.91 -21.67 1.22
N GLN A 42 -1.74 -22.09 0.26
CA GLN A 42 -3.15 -21.73 0.28
C GLN A 42 -3.91 -22.31 1.48
N ALA A 43 -3.67 -23.57 1.84
CA ALA A 43 -4.40 -24.25 2.91
C ALA A 43 -4.08 -23.62 4.27
N GLU A 44 -2.81 -23.26 4.47
CA GLU A 44 -2.34 -22.52 5.64
C GLU A 44 -2.94 -21.12 5.71
N TYR A 45 -2.91 -20.37 4.60
CA TYR A 45 -3.48 -19.02 4.56
C TYR A 45 -4.99 -19.03 4.85
N GLU A 46 -5.73 -19.98 4.27
CA GLU A 46 -7.16 -20.14 4.57
C GLU A 46 -7.42 -20.52 6.03
N LYS A 47 -6.53 -21.30 6.65
CA LYS A 47 -6.62 -21.60 8.09
C LYS A 47 -6.41 -20.34 8.92
N MET A 48 -5.43 -19.50 8.58
CA MET A 48 -5.21 -18.20 9.23
C MET A 48 -6.44 -17.30 9.11
N VAL A 49 -7.07 -17.24 7.94
CA VAL A 49 -8.32 -16.48 7.71
C VAL A 49 -9.45 -17.01 8.61
N ARG A 50 -9.63 -18.33 8.70
CA ARG A 50 -10.65 -18.93 9.59
C ARG A 50 -10.40 -18.58 11.06
N THR A 51 -9.16 -18.63 11.51
CA THR A 51 -8.78 -18.22 12.88
C THR A 51 -9.05 -16.73 13.12
N ALA A 52 -8.66 -15.85 12.19
CA ALA A 52 -8.94 -14.42 12.29
C ALA A 52 -10.45 -14.12 12.38
N LYS A 53 -11.28 -14.83 11.59
CA LYS A 53 -12.73 -14.70 11.67
C LYS A 53 -13.28 -15.14 13.03
N GLN A 54 -12.70 -16.16 13.66
CA GLN A 54 -13.11 -16.57 15.00
C GLN A 54 -12.82 -15.48 16.03
N HIS A 55 -11.62 -14.88 16.01
CA HIS A 55 -11.28 -13.73 16.86
C HIS A 55 -12.21 -12.52 16.64
N ILE A 56 -12.67 -12.29 15.41
CA ILE A 56 -13.68 -11.25 15.13
C ILE A 56 -15.03 -11.59 15.79
N LEU A 57 -15.47 -12.85 15.71
CA LEU A 57 -16.72 -13.30 16.33
C LEU A 57 -16.66 -13.27 17.86
N ASP A 58 -15.50 -13.61 18.43
CA ASP A 58 -15.25 -13.61 19.87
C ASP A 58 -15.09 -12.18 20.43
N GLY A 59 -14.94 -11.19 19.55
CA GLY A 59 -14.84 -9.76 19.90
C GLY A 59 -13.43 -9.28 20.24
N ASP A 60 -12.39 -10.06 19.92
CA ASP A 60 -11.00 -9.71 20.21
C ASP A 60 -10.49 -8.58 19.29
N ILE A 61 -10.92 -8.58 18.03
CA ILE A 61 -10.52 -7.63 16.99
C ILE A 61 -11.71 -7.30 16.09
N LEU A 62 -11.69 -6.10 15.48
CA LEU A 62 -12.69 -5.75 14.45
C LEU A 62 -12.24 -6.18 13.04
N GLN A 63 -10.93 -6.11 12.77
CA GLN A 63 -10.31 -6.47 11.49
C GLN A 63 -8.84 -6.82 11.69
N VAL A 64 -8.32 -7.66 10.80
CA VAL A 64 -6.89 -7.91 10.63
C VAL A 64 -6.56 -8.07 9.14
N VAL A 65 -5.40 -7.57 8.73
CA VAL A 65 -4.88 -7.72 7.36
C VAL A 65 -3.81 -8.80 7.38
N LEU A 66 -4.13 -9.99 6.88
CA LEU A 66 -3.19 -11.11 6.76
C LEU A 66 -2.43 -11.01 5.44
N SER A 67 -1.11 -11.16 5.46
CA SER A 67 -0.27 -11.20 4.25
C SER A 67 0.41 -12.55 4.09
N ARG A 68 0.92 -12.80 2.88
CA ARG A 68 1.84 -13.89 2.56
C ARG A 68 2.85 -13.40 1.55
N THR A 69 4.04 -13.99 1.56
CA THR A 69 5.15 -13.60 0.67
C THR A 69 5.29 -14.62 -0.44
N LYS A 70 5.37 -14.13 -1.67
CA LYS A 70 5.88 -14.90 -2.81
C LYS A 70 7.30 -14.48 -3.07
N ILE A 71 8.18 -15.46 -3.21
CA ILE A 71 9.60 -15.26 -3.44
C ILE A 71 9.89 -15.83 -4.82
N GLU A 72 10.22 -14.95 -5.76
CA GLU A 72 10.55 -15.31 -7.13
C GLU A 72 11.99 -14.86 -7.42
N PRO A 73 12.85 -15.75 -7.97
CA PRO A 73 14.16 -15.33 -8.43
C PRO A 73 14.00 -14.26 -9.50
N CYS A 74 14.55 -13.08 -9.25
CA CYS A 74 14.48 -11.94 -10.16
C CYS A 74 15.90 -11.58 -10.59
N PRO A 75 16.42 -12.23 -11.65
CA PRO A 75 17.78 -11.98 -12.10
C PRO A 75 17.87 -10.78 -13.05
N ASP A 76 16.73 -10.26 -13.53
CA ASP A 76 16.64 -9.01 -14.31
C ASP A 76 17.26 -7.84 -13.53
N GLU A 77 17.91 -6.90 -14.24
CA GLU A 77 18.42 -5.70 -13.58
C GLU A 77 17.24 -4.94 -12.94
N PRO A 78 17.31 -4.63 -11.62
CA PRO A 78 16.15 -4.12 -10.90
C PRO A 78 15.58 -2.81 -11.43
N LEU A 79 16.40 -1.96 -12.04
CA LEU A 79 15.90 -0.74 -12.67
C LEU A 79 15.02 -1.05 -13.90
N ASP A 80 15.32 -2.11 -14.66
CA ASP A 80 14.48 -2.52 -15.79
C ASP A 80 13.16 -3.13 -15.31
N VAL A 81 13.17 -3.85 -14.19
CA VAL A 81 11.94 -4.30 -13.50
C VAL A 81 11.09 -3.10 -13.11
N TYR A 82 11.69 -2.09 -12.47
CA TYR A 82 10.98 -0.87 -12.07
C TYR A 82 10.40 -0.10 -13.26
N LYS A 83 11.14 0.04 -14.38
CA LYS A 83 10.62 0.67 -15.61
C LYS A 83 9.39 -0.06 -16.15
N ARG A 84 9.41 -1.40 -16.15
CA ARG A 84 8.26 -2.22 -16.56
C ARG A 84 7.09 -2.03 -15.59
N LEU A 85 7.35 -2.06 -14.28
CA LEU A 85 6.33 -1.82 -13.25
C LEU A 85 5.64 -0.46 -13.45
N ARG A 86 6.41 0.60 -13.70
CA ARG A 86 5.89 1.95 -13.96
C ARG A 86 4.98 2.02 -15.18
N GLY A 87 5.28 1.23 -16.22
CA GLY A 87 4.44 1.15 -17.41
C GLY A 87 3.17 0.30 -17.20
N LEU A 88 3.28 -0.77 -16.41
CA LEU A 88 2.18 -1.71 -16.16
C LEU A 88 1.17 -1.20 -15.14
N ASN A 89 1.66 -0.67 -14.01
CA ASN A 89 0.86 -0.20 -12.89
C ASN A 89 1.38 1.19 -12.45
N PRO A 90 1.11 2.26 -13.21
CA PRO A 90 1.43 3.61 -12.76
C PRO A 90 0.62 3.94 -11.51
N SER A 91 1.27 4.47 -10.47
CA SER A 91 0.60 4.95 -9.26
C SER A 91 1.15 6.33 -8.86
N PRO A 92 0.45 7.05 -7.96
CA PRO A 92 0.94 8.34 -7.44
C PRO A 92 2.28 8.22 -6.70
N TYR A 93 2.58 7.04 -6.13
CA TYR A 93 3.76 6.81 -5.29
C TYR A 93 4.61 5.67 -5.83
N MET A 94 5.33 5.97 -6.91
CA MET A 94 6.36 5.10 -7.47
C MET A 94 7.69 5.32 -6.73
N PHE A 95 8.38 4.25 -6.36
CA PHE A 95 9.68 4.35 -5.69
C PHE A 95 10.65 3.28 -6.19
N TYR A 96 11.93 3.65 -6.16
CA TYR A 96 13.05 2.77 -6.43
C TYR A 96 14.21 3.17 -5.53
N LEU A 97 14.61 2.27 -4.64
CA LEU A 97 15.70 2.44 -3.70
C LEU A 97 16.69 1.31 -3.98
N ASN A 98 17.91 1.66 -4.40
CA ASN A 98 18.98 0.70 -4.59
C ASN A 98 20.10 1.01 -3.61
N THR A 99 20.29 0.10 -2.65
CA THR A 99 21.32 0.21 -1.62
C THR A 99 22.28 -0.97 -1.73
N PRO A 100 23.50 -0.89 -1.16
CA PRO A 100 24.45 -2.01 -1.18
C PRO A 100 23.89 -3.31 -0.59
N ASN A 101 22.91 -3.23 0.32
CA ASN A 101 22.37 -4.38 1.04
C ASN A 101 21.04 -4.88 0.48
N THR A 102 20.24 -3.99 -0.13
CA THR A 102 18.90 -4.33 -0.59
C THR A 102 18.42 -3.39 -1.69
N ILE A 103 17.52 -3.91 -2.52
CA ILE A 103 16.84 -3.12 -3.55
C ILE A 103 15.35 -3.22 -3.29
N LEU A 104 14.72 -2.06 -3.12
CA LEU A 104 13.31 -1.92 -2.82
C LEU A 104 12.66 -1.08 -3.93
N LEU A 105 11.70 -1.65 -4.64
CA LEU A 105 10.97 -0.98 -5.71
C LEU A 105 9.49 -1.28 -5.60
N GLY A 106 8.66 -0.34 -6.04
CA GLY A 106 7.22 -0.50 -5.93
C GLY A 106 6.40 0.61 -6.57
N SER A 107 5.10 0.37 -6.56
CA SER A 107 4.06 1.25 -7.06
C SER A 107 2.94 1.26 -6.01
N SER A 108 3.03 2.17 -5.04
CA SER A 108 2.05 2.23 -3.95
C SER A 108 0.82 3.02 -4.38
N PRO A 109 -0.39 2.43 -4.28
CA PRO A 109 -1.63 3.15 -4.56
C PRO A 109 -2.04 4.10 -3.42
N GLU A 110 -1.47 3.92 -2.23
CA GLU A 110 -1.97 4.55 -1.00
C GLU A 110 -0.96 5.52 -0.38
N LEU A 111 -1.46 6.64 0.14
CA LEU A 111 -0.69 7.58 0.95
C LEU A 111 -0.80 7.19 2.42
N ASN A 112 0.32 6.72 2.99
CA ASN A 112 0.38 6.42 4.42
C ASN A 112 0.27 7.69 5.29
N LEU A 113 1.17 8.66 5.09
CA LEU A 113 1.18 9.93 5.80
C LEU A 113 1.85 11.00 4.94
N ARG A 114 1.27 12.20 4.89
CA ARG A 114 1.92 13.40 4.37
C ARG A 114 1.87 14.49 5.43
N VAL A 115 3.02 15.14 5.62
CA VAL A 115 3.13 16.34 6.45
C VAL A 115 3.69 17.45 5.57
N SER A 116 2.98 18.57 5.47
CA SER A 116 3.37 19.72 4.65
C SER A 116 3.15 21.03 5.38
N GLY A 117 3.67 22.13 4.84
CA GLY A 117 3.57 23.47 5.43
C GLY A 117 4.82 23.90 6.20
N GLY A 118 4.72 25.04 6.88
CA GLY A 118 5.80 25.66 7.63
C GLY A 118 5.47 25.72 9.12
N GLU A 119 5.28 26.94 9.63
CA GLU A 119 4.85 27.15 11.03
C GLU A 119 3.50 26.49 11.33
N LYS A 120 2.58 26.51 10.36
CA LYS A 120 1.36 25.69 10.36
C LYS A 120 1.61 24.44 9.51
N ARG A 121 1.39 23.27 10.10
CA ARG A 121 1.55 21.98 9.45
C ARG A 121 0.19 21.38 9.11
N ASP A 122 0.07 20.91 7.89
CA ASP A 122 -1.03 20.08 7.42
C ASP A 122 -0.60 18.62 7.47
N VAL A 123 -1.46 17.76 8.02
CA VAL A 123 -1.23 16.32 8.16
C VAL A 123 -2.36 15.57 7.46
N GLU A 124 -2.01 14.69 6.53
CA GLU A 124 -2.94 13.96 5.67
C GLU A 124 -2.64 12.47 5.71
N ILE A 125 -3.69 11.66 5.79
CA ILE A 125 -3.69 10.20 5.62
C ILE A 125 -4.84 9.89 4.65
N ARG A 126 -4.62 9.01 3.67
CA ARG A 126 -5.67 8.59 2.71
C ARG A 126 -5.90 7.09 2.82
N PRO A 127 -6.72 6.62 3.79
CA PRO A 127 -6.96 5.20 3.97
C PRO A 127 -7.71 4.61 2.77
N ILE A 128 -7.25 3.47 2.27
CA ILE A 128 -7.93 2.71 1.22
C ILE A 128 -8.42 1.39 1.79
N ALA A 129 -9.71 1.12 1.63
CA ALA A 129 -10.34 -0.13 1.99
C ALA A 129 -11.43 -0.48 0.98
N GLY A 130 -11.53 -1.78 0.73
CA GLY A 130 -12.38 -2.38 -0.28
C GLY A 130 -11.74 -2.44 -1.66
N THR A 131 -11.96 -3.55 -2.35
CA THR A 131 -11.31 -3.82 -3.63
C THR A 131 -12.24 -4.60 -4.55
N LYS A 132 -12.32 -4.16 -5.81
CA LYS A 132 -12.92 -4.90 -6.91
C LYS A 132 -11.94 -5.01 -8.06
N PRO A 133 -11.97 -6.11 -8.84
CA PRO A 133 -11.23 -6.16 -10.09
C PRO A 133 -11.78 -5.12 -11.06
N ARG A 134 -10.92 -4.64 -11.97
CA ARG A 134 -11.36 -3.79 -13.09
C ARG A 134 -12.28 -4.57 -14.03
N GLY A 135 -13.32 -3.91 -14.55
CA GLY A 135 -14.23 -4.51 -15.53
C GLY A 135 -13.52 -4.73 -16.86
N LYS A 136 -13.26 -6.00 -17.22
CA LYS A 136 -12.51 -6.37 -18.42
C LYS A 136 -13.26 -7.38 -19.27
N ILE A 137 -13.23 -7.18 -20.58
CA ILE A 137 -13.59 -8.18 -21.59
C ILE A 137 -12.32 -8.49 -22.39
N GLY A 138 -11.79 -9.71 -22.20
CA GLY A 138 -10.43 -10.04 -22.64
C GLY A 138 -9.39 -9.15 -21.94
N ASN A 139 -8.47 -8.54 -22.71
CA ASN A 139 -7.42 -7.67 -22.18
C ASN A 139 -7.77 -6.17 -22.21
N LYS A 140 -9.01 -5.80 -22.52
CA LYS A 140 -9.46 -4.40 -22.59
C LYS A 140 -10.43 -4.09 -21.47
N ILE A 141 -10.35 -2.86 -20.97
CA ILE A 141 -11.33 -2.32 -20.02
C ILE A 141 -12.66 -2.19 -20.75
N ASP A 142 -13.70 -2.78 -20.18
CA ASP A 142 -15.09 -2.60 -20.60
C ASP A 142 -15.75 -1.60 -19.66
N ALA A 143 -16.12 -0.44 -20.18
CA ALA A 143 -16.58 0.68 -19.37
C ALA A 143 -17.90 0.39 -18.62
N ASP A 144 -18.81 -0.38 -19.23
CA ASP A 144 -20.07 -0.77 -18.59
C ASP A 144 -19.82 -1.67 -17.38
N THR A 145 -19.06 -2.74 -17.58
CA THR A 145 -18.71 -3.67 -16.50
C THR A 145 -17.90 -2.97 -15.40
N ASP A 146 -16.94 -2.12 -15.76
CA ASP A 146 -16.10 -1.38 -14.81
C ASP A 146 -16.94 -0.44 -13.94
N PHE A 147 -17.89 0.28 -14.54
CA PHE A 147 -18.81 1.15 -13.81
C PHE A 147 -19.75 0.36 -12.89
N ARG A 148 -20.23 -0.80 -13.33
CA ARG A 148 -21.08 -1.67 -12.50
C ARG A 148 -20.33 -2.20 -11.28
N TYR A 149 -19.06 -2.61 -11.44
CA TYR A 149 -18.23 -3.03 -10.31
C TYR A 149 -17.91 -1.88 -9.34
N GLU A 150 -17.68 -0.67 -9.87
CA GLU A 150 -17.53 0.53 -9.05
C GLU A 150 -18.79 0.82 -8.23
N ALA A 151 -19.97 0.76 -8.85
CA ALA A 151 -21.25 0.95 -8.18
C ALA A 151 -21.52 -0.14 -7.14
N GLU A 152 -21.20 -1.40 -7.45
CA GLU A 152 -21.31 -2.53 -6.52
C GLU A 152 -20.41 -2.31 -5.30
N LEU A 153 -19.15 -1.91 -5.50
CA LEU A 153 -18.20 -1.60 -4.43
C LEU A 153 -18.74 -0.49 -3.50
N LYS A 154 -19.31 0.57 -4.07
CA LYS A 154 -19.89 1.70 -3.32
C LYS A 154 -21.16 1.35 -2.55
N LEU A 155 -21.86 0.28 -2.91
CA LEU A 155 -23.12 -0.12 -2.30
C LEU A 155 -22.99 -1.37 -1.42
N ASP A 156 -21.87 -2.08 -1.50
CA ASP A 156 -21.61 -3.25 -0.69
C ASP A 156 -21.46 -2.85 0.79
N ARG A 157 -22.33 -3.40 1.63
CA ARG A 157 -22.37 -3.07 3.06
C ARG A 157 -21.13 -3.50 3.82
N LYS A 158 -20.49 -4.59 3.41
CA LYS A 158 -19.25 -5.08 4.02
C LYS A 158 -18.13 -4.08 3.69
N GLU A 159 -17.96 -3.75 2.41
CA GLU A 159 -16.90 -2.84 1.95
C GLU A 159 -17.08 -1.42 2.52
N LEU A 160 -18.33 -0.92 2.59
CA LEU A 160 -18.64 0.34 3.24
C LEU A 160 -18.31 0.35 4.74
N ALA A 161 -18.66 -0.71 5.46
CA ALA A 161 -18.36 -0.82 6.89
C ALA A 161 -16.85 -0.86 7.15
N GLU A 162 -16.13 -1.65 6.35
CA GLU A 162 -14.66 -1.73 6.39
C GLU A 162 -14.02 -0.35 6.16
N HIS A 163 -14.43 0.34 5.10
CA HIS A 163 -13.91 1.65 4.76
C HIS A 163 -14.21 2.71 5.82
N MET A 164 -15.47 2.79 6.29
CA MET A 164 -15.86 3.75 7.32
C MET A 164 -15.09 3.55 8.62
N MET A 165 -14.87 2.29 9.02
CA MET A 165 -14.05 1.98 10.19
C MET A 165 -12.60 2.47 10.03
N LEU A 166 -11.97 2.29 8.87
CA LEU A 166 -10.62 2.80 8.63
C LEU A 166 -10.56 4.33 8.54
N VAL A 167 -11.59 4.98 8.01
CA VAL A 167 -11.71 6.45 8.05
C VAL A 167 -11.79 6.92 9.50
N ASP A 168 -12.58 6.26 10.35
CA ASP A 168 -12.66 6.59 11.77
C ASP A 168 -11.35 6.34 12.52
N LEU A 169 -10.62 5.28 12.18
CA LEU A 169 -9.28 5.01 12.71
C LEU A 169 -8.29 6.10 12.29
N ALA A 170 -8.22 6.45 11.00
CA ALA A 170 -7.35 7.52 10.51
C ALA A 170 -7.69 8.89 11.14
N ARG A 171 -8.99 9.17 11.32
CA ARG A 171 -9.46 10.35 12.05
C ARG A 171 -9.00 10.33 13.50
N ASN A 172 -8.98 9.17 14.17
CA ASN A 172 -8.47 9.02 15.53
C ASN A 172 -6.97 9.29 15.58
N ASP A 173 -6.20 8.68 14.68
CA ASP A 173 -4.75 8.83 14.63
C ASP A 173 -4.33 10.29 14.40
N ILE A 174 -4.95 10.98 13.46
CA ILE A 174 -4.71 12.42 13.22
C ILE A 174 -5.08 13.24 14.46
N ALA A 175 -6.17 12.91 15.15
CA ALA A 175 -6.61 13.66 16.34
C ALA A 175 -5.59 13.63 17.49
N ARG A 176 -4.70 12.63 17.53
CA ARG A 176 -3.66 12.52 18.57
C ARG A 176 -2.53 13.55 18.39
N VAL A 177 -2.36 14.08 17.19
CA VAL A 177 -1.25 15.00 16.84
C VAL A 177 -1.71 16.36 16.30
N ALA A 178 -2.97 16.47 15.84
CA ALA A 178 -3.54 17.69 15.30
C ALA A 178 -4.17 18.58 16.37
N GLN A 179 -4.35 19.87 16.04
CA GLN A 179 -5.09 20.80 16.88
C GLN A 179 -6.56 20.33 17.02
N ALA A 180 -7.09 20.38 18.24
CA ALA A 180 -8.48 20.02 18.49
C ALA A 180 -9.43 20.83 17.59
N GLY A 181 -10.33 20.15 16.89
CA GLY A 181 -11.31 20.76 15.99
C GLY A 181 -10.81 21.08 14.58
N SER A 182 -9.53 20.83 14.24
CA SER A 182 -9.00 21.14 12.90
C SER A 182 -9.16 20.00 11.89
N ARG A 183 -9.33 18.75 12.34
CA ARG A 183 -9.42 17.58 11.45
C ARG A 183 -10.73 17.59 10.65
N VAL A 184 -10.63 17.31 9.35
CA VAL A 184 -11.76 17.18 8.43
C VAL A 184 -11.53 15.99 7.49
N VAL A 185 -12.61 15.35 7.06
CA VAL A 185 -12.56 14.38 5.96
C VAL A 185 -12.85 15.16 4.69
N THR A 186 -11.84 15.34 3.83
CA THR A 186 -11.95 16.14 2.60
C THR A 186 -12.63 15.38 1.47
N GLU A 187 -12.35 14.08 1.37
CA GLU A 187 -12.92 13.16 0.39
C GLU A 187 -13.40 11.89 1.11
N LEU A 188 -14.59 11.40 0.78
CA LEU A 188 -15.18 10.22 1.40
C LEU A 188 -15.76 9.32 0.31
N LEU A 189 -15.41 8.02 0.36
CA LEU A 189 -15.92 6.99 -0.58
C LEU A 189 -15.61 7.27 -2.06
N ILE A 190 -14.42 7.80 -2.32
CA ILE A 190 -13.87 7.95 -3.68
C ILE A 190 -13.22 6.62 -4.10
N VAL A 191 -13.44 6.23 -5.36
CA VAL A 191 -12.82 5.03 -5.95
C VAL A 191 -11.60 5.44 -6.77
N GLU A 192 -10.46 4.85 -6.42
CA GLU A 192 -9.19 4.95 -7.15
C GLU A 192 -9.13 3.82 -8.21
N LYS A 193 -8.50 4.05 -9.37
CA LYS A 193 -8.55 3.14 -10.55
C LYS A 193 -7.19 2.72 -11.09
#